data_AF-A0A3B9RPL6-F1
#
_entry.id   AF-A0A3B9RPL6-F1
#
_cell.length_a   1.000
_cell.length_b   1.000
_cell.length_c   1.000
_cell.angle_alpha   90.00
_cell.angle_beta   90.00
_cell.angle_gamma   90.00
#
_symmetry.space_group_name_H-M   'P 1'
#
loop_
_entity.id
_entity.type
_entity.pdbx_description
1 polymer ?
#
loop_
_entity_poly.entity_id
_entity_poly.type
_entity_poly.pdbx_seq_one_letter_code
_entity_poly.pdbx_strand_id
1 'polypeptide(L)'
;EASRFYAGLIQEGAPMGLLDIGGGLAIDYDGSHSDNSNSRNYTTREYCSDVVEEVMTICNQEKIPHPTILSESGRALVTYYSVLLLNILDTNVFWNGKGRQEPIANELLPALDNLLYVRTMLKEETAQECLNDLNYYREEIRNKFLYGQVNMRERAAAEHLYWSIISEIYTLMKDQEHPSTHLKVLEQQLSDIYYGNYSLFQSLPDVWAIDQLFPIMPIHLLDKKPNRQAILSDITCDSEGKIDRFIGRGGVENTLPLHVPPEGDDYILGVFLVGAYQETLGDLHNLLGDTNVMSVTYDEDGQFSFHNELEGDTVAEVLSYVEYDTKQMEAMIRIKAEKAVQEGRITAQQRRKIIASYTSGMRGYTYYETDQED
;
A
#
# COMPACT_ATOMS: atom_id res chain seq x y z
N GLU A 1 34.45 -18.85 -2.86
CA GLU A 1 35.38 -18.16 -3.78
C GLU A 1 36.21 -17.07 -3.09
N ALA A 2 35.60 -16.09 -2.42
CA ALA A 2 36.31 -15.00 -1.73
C ALA A 2 37.42 -15.49 -0.77
N SER A 3 37.18 -16.55 -0.01
CA SER A 3 38.20 -17.16 0.87
C SER A 3 39.43 -17.71 0.12
N ARG A 4 39.27 -18.15 -1.14
CA ARG A 4 40.40 -18.56 -2.00
C ARG A 4 41.21 -17.34 -2.48
N PHE A 5 40.54 -16.26 -2.85
CA PHE A 5 41.21 -14.99 -3.16
C PHE A 5 41.98 -14.46 -1.95
N TYR A 6 41.37 -14.48 -0.76
CA TYR A 6 42.02 -14.11 0.50
C TYR A 6 43.31 -14.91 0.74
N ALA A 7 43.24 -16.24 0.57
CA ALA A 7 44.41 -17.11 0.73
C ALA A 7 45.50 -16.83 -0.33
N GLY A 8 45.11 -16.65 -1.59
CA GLY A 8 46.04 -16.31 -2.68
C GLY A 8 46.76 -14.99 -2.44
N LEU A 9 46.06 -13.97 -1.93
CA LEU A 9 46.67 -12.68 -1.58
C LEU A 9 47.73 -12.82 -0.48
N ILE A 10 47.48 -13.64 0.54
CA ILE A 10 48.49 -13.96 1.56
C ILE A 10 49.71 -14.63 0.94
N GLN A 11 49.51 -15.58 0.03
CA GLN A 11 50.60 -16.29 -0.64
C GLN A 11 51.45 -15.36 -1.53
N GLU A 12 50.84 -14.34 -2.14
CA GLU A 12 51.53 -13.26 -2.86
C GLU A 12 52.19 -12.22 -1.93
N GLY A 13 52.10 -12.41 -0.61
CA GLY A 13 52.77 -11.58 0.39
C GLY A 13 51.95 -10.39 0.90
N ALA A 14 50.65 -10.30 0.57
CA ALA A 14 49.79 -9.26 1.12
C ALA A 14 49.53 -9.50 2.62
N PRO A 15 49.63 -8.46 3.47
CA PRO A 15 49.38 -8.56 4.90
C PRO A 15 47.87 -8.56 5.21
N MET A 16 47.18 -9.62 4.78
CA MET A 16 45.76 -9.77 5.01
C MET A 16 45.44 -9.99 6.51
N GLY A 17 44.18 -9.82 6.90
CA GLY A 17 43.72 -10.04 8.28
C GLY A 17 42.23 -9.80 8.50
N LEU A 18 41.59 -9.06 7.59
CA LEU A 18 40.15 -8.85 7.54
C LEU A 18 39.59 -9.50 6.28
N LEU A 19 38.45 -10.17 6.42
CA LEU A 19 37.66 -10.66 5.31
C LEU A 19 36.26 -10.09 5.44
N ASP A 20 35.94 -9.13 4.58
CA ASP A 20 34.61 -8.55 4.49
C ASP A 20 33.74 -9.39 3.54
N ILE A 21 32.61 -9.87 4.03
CA ILE A 21 31.64 -10.64 3.24
C ILE A 21 30.52 -9.76 2.67
N GLY A 22 30.54 -8.46 2.97
CA GLY A 22 29.51 -7.50 2.60
C GLY A 22 28.18 -7.76 3.30
N GLY A 23 27.12 -7.26 2.69
CA GLY A 23 25.73 -7.51 3.10
C GLY A 23 25.17 -8.82 2.56
N GLY A 24 23.85 -8.85 2.35
CA GLY A 24 23.16 -10.00 1.76
C GLY A 24 22.50 -10.95 2.75
N LEU A 25 22.65 -10.73 4.06
CA LEU A 25 21.79 -11.36 5.06
C LEU A 25 20.35 -10.86 4.86
N ALA A 26 19.51 -11.72 4.31
CA ALA A 26 18.15 -11.40 3.95
C ALA A 26 17.22 -11.35 5.17
N ILE A 27 16.07 -10.69 4.97
CA ILE A 27 14.94 -10.70 5.89
C ILE A 27 13.80 -11.49 5.26
N ASP A 28 13.07 -12.21 6.10
CA ASP A 28 11.85 -12.90 5.69
C ASP A 28 10.66 -11.95 5.89
N TYR A 29 10.21 -11.32 4.80
CA TYR A 29 9.10 -10.37 4.86
C TYR A 29 7.74 -11.06 4.80
N ASP A 30 7.62 -12.13 4.01
CA ASP A 30 6.35 -12.86 3.83
C ASP A 30 6.13 -14.01 4.84
N GLY A 31 7.17 -14.38 5.59
CA GLY A 31 7.11 -15.43 6.61
C GLY A 31 7.05 -16.85 6.04
N SER A 32 7.31 -17.03 4.74
CA SER A 32 7.21 -18.31 4.06
C SER A 32 8.43 -19.21 4.25
N HIS A 33 9.55 -18.65 4.71
CA HIS A 33 10.85 -19.34 4.78
C HIS A 33 11.25 -20.02 3.45
N SER A 34 10.89 -19.42 2.31
CA SER A 34 11.19 -19.95 0.97
C SER A 34 12.32 -19.18 0.28
N ASP A 35 12.77 -19.68 -0.87
CA ASP A 35 13.82 -19.11 -1.73
C ASP A 35 13.32 -18.01 -2.68
N ASN A 36 12.21 -17.34 -2.33
CA ASN A 36 11.64 -16.27 -3.14
C ASN A 36 12.25 -14.89 -2.81
N SER A 37 12.02 -13.87 -3.64
CA SER A 37 12.64 -12.53 -3.51
C SER A 37 12.23 -11.75 -2.25
N ASN A 38 11.10 -12.07 -1.64
CA ASN A 38 10.56 -11.45 -0.42
C ASN A 38 10.82 -12.29 0.84
N SER A 39 11.61 -13.36 0.72
CA SER A 39 11.84 -14.33 1.79
C SER A 39 13.30 -14.79 1.81
N ARG A 40 13.62 -15.70 2.73
CA ARG A 40 14.85 -16.48 2.77
C ARG A 40 14.57 -17.91 3.23
N ASN A 41 15.30 -18.88 2.66
CA ASN A 41 15.20 -20.30 3.02
C ASN A 41 16.25 -20.75 4.06
N TYR A 42 16.88 -19.80 4.74
CA TYR A 42 17.95 -20.06 5.70
C TYR A 42 17.78 -19.24 6.98
N THR A 43 18.25 -19.79 8.10
CA THR A 43 18.28 -19.05 9.37
C THR A 43 19.53 -18.19 9.48
N THR A 44 19.51 -17.17 10.35
CA THR A 44 20.72 -16.37 10.63
C THR A 44 21.86 -17.24 11.15
N ARG A 45 21.53 -18.29 11.91
CA ARG A 45 22.52 -19.24 12.43
C ARG A 45 23.17 -20.04 11.31
N GLU A 46 22.38 -20.56 10.39
CA GLU A 46 22.86 -21.30 9.22
C GLU A 46 23.76 -20.44 8.35
N TYR A 47 23.33 -19.21 8.03
CA TYR A 47 24.16 -18.23 7.33
C TYR A 47 25.52 -18.01 8.01
N CYS A 48 25.53 -17.80 9.33
CA CYS A 48 26.78 -17.63 10.07
C CYS A 48 27.64 -18.90 10.07
N SER A 49 27.04 -20.08 10.27
CA SER A 49 27.74 -21.36 10.26
C SER A 49 28.41 -21.61 8.91
N ASP A 50 27.67 -21.48 7.81
CA ASP A 50 28.16 -21.74 6.45
C ASP A 50 29.34 -20.83 6.10
N VAL A 51 29.22 -19.52 6.41
CA VAL A 51 30.30 -18.55 6.18
C VAL A 51 31.55 -18.92 6.97
N VAL A 52 31.40 -19.20 8.27
CA VAL A 52 32.53 -19.51 9.15
C VAL A 52 33.18 -20.83 8.77
N GLU A 53 32.40 -21.87 8.46
CA GLU A 53 32.88 -23.19 8.09
C GLU A 53 33.66 -23.16 6.76
N GLU A 54 33.17 -22.44 5.75
CA GLU A 54 33.84 -22.34 4.46
C GLU A 54 35.17 -21.56 4.56
N VAL A 55 35.17 -20.44 5.29
CA VAL A 55 36.40 -19.65 5.55
C VAL A 55 37.42 -20.49 6.32
N MET A 56 36.98 -21.17 7.38
CA MET A 56 37.83 -22.01 8.20
C MET A 56 38.44 -23.17 7.40
N THR A 57 37.63 -23.84 6.59
CA THR A 57 38.05 -24.98 5.78
C THR A 57 39.18 -24.59 4.82
N ILE A 58 39.01 -23.48 4.11
CA ILE A 58 40.04 -23.00 3.16
C ILE A 58 41.30 -22.54 3.89
N CYS A 59 41.16 -21.77 4.98
CA CYS A 59 42.33 -21.31 5.73
C CYS A 59 43.14 -22.48 6.33
N ASN A 60 42.46 -23.53 6.81
CA ASN A 60 43.10 -24.73 7.33
C ASN A 60 43.82 -25.52 6.23
N GLN A 61 43.22 -25.65 5.04
CA GLN A 61 43.84 -26.33 3.89
C GLN A 61 45.11 -25.61 3.42
N GLU A 62 45.04 -24.29 3.31
CA GLU A 62 46.16 -23.44 2.87
C GLU A 62 47.17 -23.15 3.98
N LYS A 63 46.90 -23.60 5.22
CA LYS A 63 47.73 -23.42 6.43
C LYS A 63 48.04 -21.95 6.74
N ILE A 64 47.04 -21.09 6.57
CA ILE A 64 47.11 -19.65 6.86
C ILE A 64 46.30 -19.32 8.13
N PRO A 65 46.61 -18.20 8.82
CA PRO A 65 45.80 -17.73 9.95
C PRO A 65 44.36 -17.40 9.53
N HIS A 66 43.40 -17.61 10.43
CA HIS A 66 42.01 -17.25 10.21
C HIS A 66 41.82 -15.72 10.26
N PRO A 67 41.09 -15.11 9.31
CA PRO A 67 40.78 -13.68 9.35
C PRO A 67 39.78 -13.33 10.43
N THR A 68 39.72 -12.04 10.78
CA THR A 68 38.49 -11.47 11.35
C THR A 68 37.47 -11.29 10.23
N ILE A 69 36.27 -11.83 10.43
CA ILE A 69 35.17 -11.72 9.46
C ILE A 69 34.37 -10.45 9.78
N LEU A 70 34.14 -9.63 8.76
CA LEU A 70 33.27 -8.45 8.82
C LEU A 70 32.03 -8.71 7.96
N SER A 71 30.88 -8.18 8.38
CA SER A 71 29.62 -8.23 7.63
C SER A 71 28.92 -6.88 7.66
N GLU A 72 28.38 -6.49 6.52
CA GLU A 72 27.67 -5.23 6.29
C GLU A 72 26.15 -5.48 6.20
N SER A 73 25.62 -6.29 7.13
CA SER A 73 24.22 -6.74 7.16
C SER A 73 23.22 -5.66 7.59
N GLY A 74 23.22 -4.50 6.92
CA GLY A 74 22.43 -3.32 7.27
C GLY A 74 20.92 -3.61 7.32
N ARG A 75 20.34 -4.13 6.23
CA ARG A 75 18.91 -4.51 6.17
C ARG A 75 18.52 -5.39 7.36
N ALA A 76 19.33 -6.41 7.66
CA ALA A 76 19.03 -7.32 8.76
C ALA A 76 18.99 -6.66 10.16
N LEU A 77 19.77 -5.60 10.35
CA LEU A 77 19.82 -4.84 11.61
C LEU A 77 18.63 -3.88 11.75
N VAL A 78 18.23 -3.25 10.66
CA VAL A 78 17.33 -2.08 10.71
C VAL A 78 15.92 -2.36 10.20
N THR A 79 15.63 -3.51 9.62
CA THR A 79 14.26 -3.76 9.12
C THR A 79 13.20 -3.76 10.23
N TYR A 80 13.51 -4.26 11.43
CA TYR A 80 12.51 -4.52 12.48
C TYR A 80 12.18 -3.35 13.41
N TYR A 81 12.93 -2.23 13.37
CA TYR A 81 12.79 -1.19 14.40
C TYR A 81 11.66 -0.17 14.13
N SER A 82 11.15 -0.11 12.89
CA SER A 82 10.19 0.92 12.45
C SER A 82 8.89 0.30 11.94
N VAL A 83 7.78 0.99 12.20
CA VAL A 83 6.41 0.66 11.77
C VAL A 83 5.75 1.94 11.30
N LEU A 84 5.20 1.93 10.08
CA LEU A 84 4.39 3.02 9.56
C LEU A 84 2.94 2.83 10.01
N LEU A 85 2.38 3.84 10.65
CA LEU A 85 0.96 3.87 11.03
C LEU A 85 0.21 4.81 10.09
N LEU A 86 -0.91 4.33 9.54
CA LEU A 86 -1.76 5.12 8.66
C LEU A 86 -3.24 4.91 9.00
N ASN A 87 -4.04 5.97 9.00
CA ASN A 87 -5.49 5.87 9.13
C ASN A 87 -6.15 5.75 7.76
N ILE A 88 -7.30 5.09 7.71
CA ILE A 88 -8.15 5.00 6.52
C ILE A 88 -9.14 6.17 6.54
N LEU A 89 -9.03 7.04 5.54
CA LEU A 89 -9.85 8.24 5.38
C LEU A 89 -11.25 7.92 4.86
N ASP A 90 -11.32 7.03 3.87
CA ASP A 90 -12.57 6.66 3.22
C ASP A 90 -12.47 5.26 2.62
N THR A 91 -13.62 4.68 2.31
CA THR A 91 -13.72 3.38 1.64
C THR A 91 -14.68 3.45 0.46
N ASN A 92 -14.22 2.96 -0.69
CA ASN A 92 -15.12 2.64 -1.80
C ASN A 92 -15.56 1.19 -1.67
N VAL A 93 -16.74 1.01 -1.10
CA VAL A 93 -17.39 -0.30 -0.98
C VAL A 93 -17.95 -0.68 -2.34
N PHE A 94 -17.28 -1.62 -3.01
CA PHE A 94 -17.65 -2.03 -4.35
C PHE A 94 -18.99 -2.77 -4.36
N TRP A 95 -19.13 -3.74 -3.45
CA TRP A 95 -20.37 -4.50 -3.29
C TRP A 95 -20.56 -4.93 -1.83
N ASN A 96 -21.70 -4.58 -1.25
CA ASN A 96 -22.04 -4.90 0.15
C ASN A 96 -23.03 -6.06 0.30
N GLY A 97 -23.39 -6.75 -0.78
CA GLY A 97 -24.39 -7.84 -0.74
C GLY A 97 -25.83 -7.38 -0.46
N LYS A 98 -26.05 -6.07 -0.23
CA LYS A 98 -27.33 -5.45 0.10
C LYS A 98 -27.78 -4.48 -1.01
N GLY A 99 -27.42 -4.77 -2.26
CA GLY A 99 -27.89 -3.99 -3.39
C GLY A 99 -29.42 -3.91 -3.35
N ARG A 100 -29.96 -2.68 -3.27
CA ARG A 100 -31.39 -2.45 -3.47
C ARG A 100 -31.75 -3.11 -4.80
N GLN A 101 -32.64 -4.09 -4.77
CA GLN A 101 -33.33 -4.55 -5.97
C GLN A 101 -34.29 -3.43 -6.38
N GLU A 102 -33.74 -2.33 -6.90
CA GLU A 102 -34.58 -1.34 -7.55
C GLU A 102 -35.18 -2.02 -8.78
N PRO A 103 -36.52 -1.99 -8.94
CA PRO A 103 -37.16 -2.63 -10.06
C PRO A 103 -36.61 -2.03 -11.36
N ILE A 104 -36.06 -2.89 -12.22
CA ILE A 104 -35.55 -2.48 -13.53
C ILE A 104 -36.73 -1.93 -14.32
N ALA A 105 -36.63 -0.68 -14.78
CA ALA A 105 -37.67 -0.08 -15.62
C ALA A 105 -37.86 -0.92 -16.89
N ASN A 106 -39.11 -1.17 -17.28
CA ASN A 106 -39.43 -2.01 -18.44
C ASN A 106 -38.75 -1.55 -19.75
N GLU A 107 -38.49 -0.24 -19.87
CA GLU A 107 -37.80 0.36 -21.02
C GLU A 107 -36.34 -0.11 -21.16
N LEU A 108 -35.70 -0.53 -20.07
CA LEU A 108 -34.31 -1.00 -20.05
C LEU A 108 -34.18 -2.50 -20.35
N LEU A 109 -35.27 -3.27 -20.20
CA LEU A 109 -35.25 -4.73 -20.36
C LEU A 109 -34.67 -5.21 -21.70
N PRO A 110 -34.98 -4.59 -22.86
CA PRO A 110 -34.42 -5.05 -24.14
C PRO A 110 -32.89 -4.99 -24.20
N ALA A 111 -32.28 -4.00 -23.53
CA ALA A 111 -30.83 -3.88 -23.44
C ALA A 111 -30.20 -4.87 -22.43
N LEU A 112 -31.00 -5.46 -21.54
CA LEU A 112 -30.55 -6.30 -20.43
C LEU A 112 -30.91 -7.77 -20.60
N ASP A 113 -31.67 -8.14 -21.63
CA ASP A 113 -32.26 -9.47 -21.83
C ASP A 113 -31.22 -10.60 -21.72
N ASN A 114 -30.08 -10.45 -22.43
CA ASN A 114 -28.98 -11.42 -22.37
C ASN A 114 -28.37 -11.57 -20.96
N LEU A 115 -28.17 -10.45 -20.25
CA LEU A 115 -27.62 -10.46 -18.89
C LEU A 115 -28.61 -11.11 -17.90
N LEU A 116 -29.89 -10.81 -18.05
CA LEU A 116 -30.96 -11.42 -17.25
C LEU A 116 -31.06 -12.92 -17.54
N TYR A 117 -30.91 -13.34 -18.80
CA TYR A 117 -30.88 -14.74 -19.18
C TYR A 117 -29.74 -15.50 -18.48
N VAL A 118 -28.52 -14.94 -18.47
CA VAL A 118 -27.39 -15.53 -17.72
C VAL A 118 -27.75 -15.72 -16.24
N ARG A 119 -28.36 -14.73 -15.60
CA ARG A 119 -28.79 -14.85 -14.20
C ARG A 119 -29.81 -15.97 -13.97
N THR A 120 -30.70 -16.25 -14.94
CA THR A 120 -31.65 -17.36 -14.81
C THR A 120 -31.00 -18.74 -14.96
N MET A 121 -29.87 -18.82 -15.67
CA MET A 121 -29.12 -20.05 -15.90
C MET A 121 -28.08 -20.32 -14.80
N LEU A 122 -27.81 -19.33 -13.94
CA LEU A 122 -26.80 -19.38 -12.90
C LEU A 122 -27.09 -20.48 -11.86
N LYS A 123 -26.21 -21.47 -11.81
CA LYS A 123 -26.15 -22.56 -10.83
C LYS A 123 -24.68 -22.88 -10.53
N GLU A 124 -24.42 -23.69 -9.53
CA GLU A 124 -23.06 -24.07 -9.15
C GLU A 124 -22.31 -24.75 -10.30
N GLU A 125 -22.98 -25.62 -11.06
CA GLU A 125 -22.37 -26.37 -12.17
C GLU A 125 -22.14 -25.52 -13.42
N THR A 126 -22.92 -24.44 -13.59
CA THR A 126 -22.88 -23.55 -14.77
C THR A 126 -22.17 -22.23 -14.49
N ALA A 127 -21.66 -22.01 -13.27
CA ALA A 127 -21.10 -20.72 -12.84
C ALA A 127 -19.98 -20.21 -13.76
N GLN A 128 -19.09 -21.10 -14.22
CA GLN A 128 -18.00 -20.74 -15.12
C GLN A 128 -18.49 -20.37 -16.53
N GLU A 129 -19.48 -21.09 -17.07
CA GLU A 129 -20.10 -20.78 -18.35
C GLU A 129 -20.83 -19.43 -18.28
N CYS A 130 -21.62 -19.24 -17.20
CA CYS A 130 -22.30 -17.99 -16.91
C CYS A 130 -21.32 -16.82 -16.79
N LEU A 131 -20.16 -17.00 -16.17
CA LEU A 131 -19.13 -15.97 -16.08
C LEU A 131 -18.60 -15.56 -17.46
N ASN A 132 -18.33 -16.53 -18.34
CA ASN A 132 -17.87 -16.27 -19.69
C ASN A 132 -18.91 -15.51 -20.51
N ASP A 133 -20.17 -15.95 -20.48
CA ASP A 133 -21.29 -15.31 -21.17
C ASP A 133 -21.53 -13.90 -20.62
N LEU A 134 -21.47 -13.73 -19.30
CA LEU A 134 -21.65 -12.44 -18.63
C LEU A 134 -20.58 -11.43 -19.08
N ASN A 135 -19.32 -11.86 -19.18
CA ASN A 135 -18.23 -11.03 -19.70
C ASN A 135 -18.44 -10.66 -21.17
N TYR A 136 -18.84 -11.63 -22.00
CA TYR A 136 -19.15 -11.38 -23.41
C TYR A 136 -20.26 -10.34 -23.58
N TYR A 137 -21.38 -10.50 -22.87
CA TYR A 137 -22.51 -9.57 -22.98
C TYR A 137 -22.21 -8.18 -22.41
N ARG A 138 -21.36 -8.06 -21.39
CA ARG A 138 -20.86 -6.76 -20.91
C ARG A 138 -20.11 -6.02 -22.02
N GLU A 139 -19.20 -6.71 -22.71
CA GLU A 139 -18.44 -6.13 -23.81
C GLU A 139 -19.35 -5.80 -25.01
N GLU A 140 -20.37 -6.61 -25.28
CA GLU A 140 -21.39 -6.29 -26.29
C GLU A 140 -22.09 -4.96 -25.97
N ILE A 141 -22.52 -4.74 -24.71
CA ILE A 141 -23.15 -3.48 -24.29
C ILE A 141 -22.19 -2.29 -24.37
N ARG A 142 -20.92 -2.48 -24.01
CA ARG A 142 -19.89 -1.43 -24.13
C ARG A 142 -19.65 -1.03 -25.58
N ASN A 143 -19.59 -2.01 -26.48
CA ASN A 143 -19.48 -1.76 -27.92
C ASN A 143 -20.73 -1.05 -28.47
N LYS A 144 -21.93 -1.51 -28.09
CA LYS A 144 -23.18 -0.82 -28.45
C LYS A 144 -23.18 0.64 -27.99
N PHE A 145 -22.68 0.92 -26.77
CA PHE A 145 -22.61 2.27 -26.25
C PHE A 145 -21.62 3.12 -27.06
N LEU A 146 -20.44 2.56 -27.38
CA LEU A 146 -19.42 3.23 -28.18
C LEU A 146 -19.96 3.64 -29.57
N TYR A 147 -20.80 2.80 -30.17
CA TYR A 147 -21.43 3.07 -31.47
C TYR A 147 -22.79 3.80 -31.37
N GLY A 148 -23.19 4.26 -30.17
CA GLY A 148 -24.42 5.03 -29.97
C GLY A 148 -25.73 4.23 -30.10
N GLN A 149 -25.66 2.90 -30.04
CA GLN A 149 -26.82 1.99 -30.10
C GLN A 149 -27.52 1.83 -28.75
N VAL A 150 -26.82 2.09 -27.65
CA VAL A 150 -27.40 2.18 -26.30
C VAL A 150 -26.98 3.50 -25.64
N ASN A 151 -27.84 4.02 -24.78
CA ASN A 151 -27.63 5.26 -24.04
C ASN A 151 -26.95 5.00 -22.69
N MET A 152 -26.63 6.08 -21.97
CA MET A 152 -25.95 6.01 -20.68
C MET A 152 -26.75 5.26 -19.60
N ARG A 153 -28.10 5.36 -19.59
CA ARG A 153 -28.95 4.66 -18.61
C ARG A 153 -28.95 3.16 -18.86
N GLU A 154 -29.05 2.74 -20.11
CA GLU A 154 -28.97 1.33 -20.50
C GLU A 154 -27.60 0.74 -20.14
N ARG A 155 -26.51 1.46 -20.45
CA ARG A 155 -25.15 1.04 -20.06
C ARG A 155 -24.99 0.96 -18.54
N ALA A 156 -25.46 1.97 -17.78
CA ALA A 156 -25.36 1.98 -16.33
C ALA A 156 -26.15 0.81 -15.70
N ALA A 157 -27.37 0.55 -16.18
CA ALA A 157 -28.17 -0.57 -15.73
C ALA A 157 -27.50 -1.92 -16.03
N ALA A 158 -26.87 -2.05 -17.20
CA ALA A 158 -26.12 -3.25 -17.58
C ALA A 158 -24.89 -3.47 -16.70
N GLU A 159 -24.12 -2.42 -16.39
CA GLU A 159 -22.96 -2.50 -15.47
C GLU A 159 -23.42 -2.87 -14.05
N HIS A 160 -24.51 -2.29 -13.55
CA HIS A 160 -25.05 -2.65 -12.23
C HIS A 160 -25.52 -4.12 -12.17
N LEU A 161 -26.25 -4.58 -13.19
CA LEU A 161 -26.71 -5.96 -13.29
C LEU A 161 -25.53 -6.93 -13.43
N TYR A 162 -24.54 -6.57 -14.25
CA TYR A 162 -23.30 -7.34 -14.40
C TYR A 162 -22.62 -7.59 -13.05
N TRP A 163 -22.38 -6.52 -12.27
CA TRP A 163 -21.70 -6.66 -10.98
C TRP A 163 -22.54 -7.40 -9.93
N SER A 164 -23.87 -7.26 -9.97
CA SER A 164 -24.78 -8.07 -9.15
C SER A 164 -24.64 -9.56 -9.45
N ILE A 165 -24.58 -9.95 -10.73
CA ILE A 165 -24.44 -11.36 -11.13
C ILE A 165 -23.03 -11.86 -10.80
N ILE A 166 -21.98 -11.05 -10.99
CA ILE A 166 -20.61 -11.39 -10.56
C ILE A 166 -20.55 -11.70 -9.06
N SER A 167 -21.22 -10.92 -8.22
CA SER A 167 -21.26 -11.21 -6.78
C SER A 167 -22.02 -12.50 -6.46
N GLU A 168 -23.09 -12.81 -7.19
CA GLU A 168 -23.83 -14.08 -7.04
C GLU A 168 -22.95 -15.27 -7.44
N ILE A 169 -22.23 -15.16 -8.56
CA ILE A 169 -21.24 -16.14 -9.02
C ILE A 169 -20.16 -16.35 -7.95
N TYR A 170 -19.54 -15.28 -7.44
CA TYR A 170 -18.52 -15.37 -6.40
C TYR A 170 -19.06 -16.06 -5.14
N THR A 171 -20.29 -15.74 -4.73
CA THR A 171 -20.92 -16.35 -3.55
C THR A 171 -21.17 -17.85 -3.73
N LEU A 172 -21.50 -18.30 -4.94
CA LEU A 172 -21.67 -19.72 -5.26
C LEU A 172 -20.32 -20.46 -5.31
N MET A 173 -19.25 -19.80 -5.74
CA MET A 173 -17.95 -20.44 -5.96
C MET A 173 -17.02 -20.40 -4.74
N LYS A 174 -17.19 -19.46 -3.81
CA LYS A 174 -16.22 -19.22 -2.71
C LYS A 174 -16.07 -20.38 -1.71
N ASP A 175 -17.08 -21.22 -1.56
CA ASP A 175 -17.10 -22.31 -0.57
C ASP A 175 -16.59 -23.65 -1.15
N GLN A 176 -16.10 -23.66 -2.39
CA GLN A 176 -15.52 -24.85 -3.02
C GLN A 176 -14.16 -25.22 -2.39
N GLU A 177 -13.92 -26.52 -2.18
CA GLU A 177 -12.69 -27.04 -1.54
C GLU A 177 -11.38 -26.65 -2.25
N HIS A 178 -11.46 -26.33 -3.55
CA HIS A 178 -10.33 -25.89 -4.36
C HIS A 178 -10.70 -24.61 -5.12
N PRO A 179 -10.43 -23.42 -4.56
CA PRO A 179 -10.70 -22.16 -5.25
C PRO A 179 -9.89 -22.11 -6.55
N SER A 180 -10.60 -22.01 -7.67
CA SER A 180 -9.97 -21.91 -8.99
C SER A 180 -9.24 -20.57 -9.12
N THR A 181 -8.28 -20.48 -10.05
CA THR A 181 -7.62 -19.20 -10.38
C THR A 181 -8.61 -18.10 -10.75
N HIS A 182 -9.78 -18.46 -11.31
CA HIS A 182 -10.85 -17.54 -11.64
C HIS A 182 -11.48 -16.91 -10.38
N LEU A 183 -11.60 -17.66 -9.28
CA LEU A 183 -12.13 -17.12 -8.03
C LEU A 183 -11.25 -15.97 -7.51
N LYS A 184 -9.92 -16.11 -7.57
CA LYS A 184 -8.99 -15.06 -7.16
C LYS A 184 -9.14 -13.79 -7.99
N VAL A 185 -9.34 -13.93 -9.30
CA VAL A 185 -9.61 -12.79 -10.20
C VAL A 185 -10.93 -12.10 -9.83
N LEU A 186 -11.98 -12.88 -9.55
CA LEU A 186 -13.27 -12.33 -9.12
C LEU A 186 -13.19 -11.61 -7.78
N GLU A 187 -12.47 -12.17 -6.81
CA GLU A 187 -12.26 -11.54 -5.50
C GLU A 187 -11.55 -10.19 -5.64
N GLN A 188 -10.50 -10.11 -6.46
CA GLN A 188 -9.82 -8.86 -6.77
C GLN A 188 -10.75 -7.85 -7.46
N GLN A 189 -11.57 -8.29 -8.42
CA GLN A 189 -12.54 -7.42 -9.10
C GLN A 189 -13.66 -6.90 -8.19
N LEU A 190 -14.01 -7.66 -7.16
CA LEU A 190 -15.02 -7.32 -6.16
C LEU A 190 -14.44 -6.63 -4.92
N SER A 191 -13.12 -6.45 -4.87
CA SER A 191 -12.44 -5.86 -3.73
C SER A 191 -12.85 -4.40 -3.53
N ASP A 192 -12.89 -4.00 -2.27
CA ASP A 192 -13.05 -2.61 -1.90
C ASP A 192 -11.74 -1.85 -2.08
N ILE A 193 -11.85 -0.53 -2.15
CA ILE A 193 -10.70 0.36 -2.11
C ILE A 193 -10.71 1.07 -0.76
N TYR A 194 -9.66 0.92 0.03
CA TYR A 194 -9.48 1.63 1.30
C TYR A 194 -8.45 2.73 1.05
N TYR A 195 -8.87 3.99 1.17
CA TYR A 195 -8.00 5.14 0.96
C TYR A 195 -7.28 5.47 2.26
N GLY A 196 -6.01 5.13 2.33
CA GLY A 196 -5.15 5.41 3.47
C GLY A 196 -4.51 6.79 3.36
N ASN A 197 -4.40 7.50 4.48
CA ASN A 197 -3.74 8.81 4.56
C ASN A 197 -2.20 8.69 4.55
N TYR A 198 -1.63 8.29 3.42
CA TYR A 198 -0.18 8.16 3.24
C TYR A 198 0.18 8.37 1.77
N SER A 199 1.47 8.42 1.48
CA SER A 199 1.99 8.35 0.11
C SER A 199 2.85 7.10 -0.02
N LEU A 200 2.53 6.27 -1.00
CA LEU A 200 3.29 5.07 -1.32
C LEU A 200 4.73 5.45 -1.72
N PHE A 201 4.87 6.51 -2.51
CA PHE A 201 6.17 6.95 -3.03
C PHE A 201 7.09 7.53 -1.96
N GLN A 202 6.51 8.22 -0.96
CA GLN A 202 7.26 8.76 0.16
C GLN A 202 7.61 7.68 1.18
N SER A 203 6.64 6.85 1.59
CA SER A 203 6.81 5.97 2.77
C SER A 203 7.12 4.51 2.42
N LEU A 204 6.80 4.07 1.21
CA LEU A 204 6.91 2.68 0.77
C LEU A 204 7.48 2.53 -0.66
N PRO A 205 8.59 3.22 -1.01
CA PRO A 205 9.09 3.29 -2.39
C PRO A 205 9.44 1.90 -2.97
N ASP A 206 9.96 0.97 -2.15
CA ASP A 206 10.29 -0.39 -2.59
C ASP A 206 9.06 -1.19 -3.06
N VAL A 207 7.84 -0.86 -2.60
CA VAL A 207 6.60 -1.50 -3.09
C VAL A 207 6.42 -1.19 -4.57
N TRP A 208 6.58 0.09 -4.92
CA TRP A 208 6.45 0.57 -6.30
C TRP A 208 7.65 0.16 -7.18
N ALA A 209 8.86 0.25 -6.65
CA ALA A 209 10.08 0.08 -7.45
C ALA A 209 10.43 -1.38 -7.74
N ILE A 210 10.21 -2.29 -6.79
CA ILE A 210 10.72 -3.67 -6.86
C ILE A 210 9.70 -4.73 -6.39
N ASP A 211 8.41 -4.38 -6.31
CA ASP A 211 7.35 -5.29 -5.84
C ASP A 211 7.61 -5.87 -4.44
N GLN A 212 8.26 -5.09 -3.56
CA GLN A 212 8.55 -5.53 -2.19
C GLN A 212 7.25 -5.72 -1.41
N LEU A 213 7.13 -6.84 -0.72
CA LEU A 213 6.02 -7.11 0.19
C LEU A 213 6.35 -6.64 1.60
N PHE A 214 5.36 -6.05 2.27
CA PHE A 214 5.41 -5.71 3.68
C PHE A 214 4.22 -6.36 4.40
N PRO A 215 4.39 -6.82 5.66
CA PRO A 215 3.24 -7.19 6.48
C PRO A 215 2.39 -5.96 6.77
N ILE A 216 1.11 -6.04 6.42
CA ILE A 216 0.13 -4.98 6.65
C ILE A 216 -1.05 -5.57 7.40
N MET A 217 -1.41 -4.96 8.52
CA MET A 217 -2.58 -5.38 9.30
C MET A 217 -3.15 -4.22 10.13
N PRO A 218 -4.43 -4.28 10.51
CA PRO A 218 -4.98 -3.39 11.52
C PRO A 218 -4.19 -3.51 12.82
N ILE A 219 -4.01 -2.40 13.56
CA ILE A 219 -3.41 -2.45 14.90
C ILE A 219 -4.44 -2.63 16.02
N HIS A 220 -5.71 -2.75 15.65
CA HIS A 220 -6.85 -2.93 16.53
C HIS A 220 -7.89 -3.88 15.91
N LEU A 221 -8.91 -4.26 16.69
CA LEU A 221 -9.94 -5.23 16.30
C LEU A 221 -9.39 -6.63 15.94
N LEU A 222 -8.20 -6.98 16.45
CA LEU A 222 -7.52 -8.26 16.15
C LEU A 222 -8.24 -9.50 16.71
N ASP A 223 -9.15 -9.30 17.65
CA ASP A 223 -10.05 -10.32 18.20
C ASP A 223 -11.27 -10.58 17.32
N LYS A 224 -11.51 -9.74 16.31
CA LYS A 224 -12.65 -9.84 15.39
C LYS A 224 -12.17 -10.36 14.04
N LYS A 225 -13.02 -11.15 13.38
CA LYS A 225 -12.74 -11.64 12.03
C LYS A 225 -13.02 -10.51 11.03
N PRO A 226 -12.08 -10.20 10.12
CA PRO A 226 -12.32 -9.30 8.98
C PRO A 226 -13.50 -9.75 8.13
N ASN A 227 -14.20 -8.79 7.52
CA ASN A 227 -15.45 -9.03 6.77
C ASN A 227 -15.46 -8.40 5.37
N ARG A 228 -14.37 -7.77 4.95
CA ARG A 228 -14.18 -7.19 3.61
C ARG A 228 -12.84 -7.65 3.06
N GLN A 229 -12.74 -7.73 1.73
CA GLN A 229 -11.49 -7.88 1.00
C GLN A 229 -11.21 -6.54 0.34
N ALA A 230 -10.01 -6.01 0.50
CA ALA A 230 -9.69 -4.68 0.03
C ALA A 230 -8.29 -4.59 -0.58
N ILE A 231 -8.13 -3.65 -1.51
CA ILE A 231 -6.82 -3.08 -1.84
C ILE A 231 -6.64 -1.76 -1.09
N LEU A 232 -5.39 -1.34 -0.91
CA LEU A 232 -5.09 -0.06 -0.31
C LEU A 232 -4.73 0.93 -1.41
N SER A 233 -5.36 2.10 -1.41
CA SER A 233 -4.96 3.24 -2.21
C SER A 233 -4.37 4.29 -1.28
N ASP A 234 -3.32 4.96 -1.73
CA ASP A 234 -2.81 6.15 -1.08
C ASP A 234 -3.65 7.39 -1.49
N ILE A 235 -3.27 8.59 -1.03
CA ILE A 235 -3.98 9.84 -1.36
C ILE A 235 -3.41 10.58 -2.58
N THR A 236 -2.46 9.99 -3.28
CA THR A 236 -1.89 10.60 -4.49
C THR A 236 -2.88 10.55 -5.64
N CYS A 237 -2.61 11.33 -6.69
CA CYS A 237 -3.41 11.31 -7.91
C CYS A 237 -2.91 10.28 -8.93
N ASP A 238 -1.85 9.55 -8.59
CA ASP A 238 -1.26 8.54 -9.45
C ASP A 238 -1.95 7.19 -9.25
N SER A 239 -2.28 6.49 -10.34
CA SER A 239 -2.92 5.18 -10.26
C SER A 239 -2.00 4.08 -9.72
N GLU A 240 -0.68 4.32 -9.70
CA GLU A 240 0.31 3.44 -9.09
C GLU A 240 0.43 3.65 -7.57
N GLY A 241 -0.21 4.68 -7.01
CA GLY A 241 -0.32 4.93 -5.57
C GLY A 241 -1.24 3.94 -4.85
N LYS A 242 -0.98 2.64 -5.01
CA LYS A 242 -1.79 1.56 -4.43
C LYS A 242 -0.95 0.35 -4.05
N ILE A 243 -1.49 -0.44 -3.13
CA ILE A 243 -1.00 -1.76 -2.77
C ILE A 243 -2.11 -2.76 -3.12
N ASP A 244 -1.82 -3.62 -4.09
CA ASP A 244 -2.72 -4.68 -4.53
C ASP A 244 -2.05 -6.07 -4.51
N ARG A 245 -0.95 -6.19 -3.75
CA ARG A 245 -0.23 -7.43 -3.47
C ARG A 245 0.09 -7.52 -1.98
N PHE A 246 -0.37 -8.60 -1.35
CA PHE A 246 -0.32 -8.78 0.09
C PHE A 246 0.18 -10.17 0.44
N ILE A 247 0.67 -10.33 1.67
CA ILE A 247 1.11 -11.61 2.22
C ILE A 247 -0.12 -12.41 2.64
N GLY A 248 -0.30 -13.59 2.06
CA GLY A 248 -1.36 -14.54 2.40
C GLY A 248 -0.84 -15.88 2.89
N ARG A 249 -1.76 -16.75 3.35
CA ARG A 249 -1.41 -18.07 3.93
C ARG A 249 -0.77 -19.05 2.96
N GLY A 250 -0.99 -18.88 1.66
CA GLY A 250 -0.52 -19.78 0.60
C GLY A 250 0.37 -19.09 -0.43
N GLY A 251 0.87 -17.89 -0.12
CA GLY A 251 1.64 -17.04 -1.03
C GLY A 251 1.04 -15.64 -1.16
N VAL A 252 1.37 -14.96 -2.25
CA VAL A 252 0.90 -13.60 -2.52
C VAL A 252 -0.59 -13.61 -2.87
N GLU A 253 -1.35 -12.73 -2.21
CA GLU A 253 -2.77 -12.49 -2.47
C GLU A 253 -2.98 -11.08 -3.02
N ASN A 254 -4.02 -10.89 -3.81
CA ASN A 254 -4.29 -9.59 -4.45
C ASN A 254 -5.21 -8.67 -3.64
N THR A 255 -5.62 -9.13 -2.45
CA THR A 255 -6.49 -8.39 -1.53
C THR A 255 -6.06 -8.65 -0.10
N LEU A 256 -6.38 -7.71 0.78
CA LEU A 256 -6.14 -7.78 2.21
C LEU A 256 -7.50 -7.92 2.93
N PRO A 257 -7.67 -8.93 3.80
CA PRO A 257 -8.87 -9.04 4.61
C PRO A 257 -8.90 -7.95 5.69
N LEU A 258 -9.86 -7.04 5.61
CA LEU A 258 -10.05 -5.90 6.53
C LEU A 258 -11.46 -5.88 7.15
N HIS A 259 -11.58 -5.14 8.24
CA HIS A 259 -12.86 -4.77 8.84
C HIS A 259 -13.44 -3.59 8.10
N VAL A 260 -14.77 -3.51 8.03
CA VAL A 260 -15.45 -2.24 7.78
C VAL A 260 -14.98 -1.23 8.85
N PRO A 261 -14.45 -0.05 8.47
CA PRO A 261 -14.04 0.97 9.42
C PRO A 261 -15.17 1.30 10.42
N PRO A 262 -14.88 1.43 11.72
CA PRO A 262 -15.88 1.83 12.70
C PRO A 262 -16.44 3.22 12.40
N GLU A 263 -17.74 3.43 12.60
CA GLU A 263 -18.32 4.77 12.49
C GLU A 263 -17.82 5.67 13.61
N GLY A 264 -17.16 6.77 13.25
CA GLY A 264 -16.74 7.81 14.20
C GLY A 264 -15.38 7.57 14.89
N ASP A 265 -14.73 6.43 14.66
CA ASP A 265 -13.37 6.16 15.17
C ASP A 265 -12.38 5.92 14.01
N ASP A 266 -11.11 6.23 14.23
CA ASP A 266 -10.05 5.96 13.24
C ASP A 266 -9.80 4.45 13.04
N TYR A 267 -9.82 4.02 11.78
CA TYR A 267 -9.37 2.70 11.40
C TYR A 267 -7.90 2.75 10.97
N ILE A 268 -7.00 2.23 11.81
CA ILE A 268 -5.55 2.38 11.67
C ILE A 268 -4.91 1.06 11.25
N LEU A 269 -4.09 1.12 10.21
CA LEU A 269 -3.25 0.04 9.74
C LEU A 269 -1.79 0.29 10.14
N GLY A 270 -1.08 -0.78 10.46
CA GLY A 270 0.37 -0.80 10.60
C GLY A 270 1.01 -1.50 9.41
N VAL A 271 2.02 -0.87 8.82
CA VAL A 271 2.92 -1.48 7.84
C VAL A 271 4.24 -1.75 8.54
N PHE A 272 4.58 -3.03 8.65
CA PHE A 272 5.72 -3.51 9.42
C PHE A 272 6.92 -3.76 8.51
N LEU A 273 8.10 -3.89 9.13
CA LEU A 273 9.35 -4.20 8.44
C LEU A 273 9.82 -3.07 7.49
N VAL A 274 9.44 -1.83 7.76
CA VAL A 274 9.74 -0.66 6.91
C VAL A 274 11.05 0.05 7.27
N GLY A 275 11.79 -0.41 8.28
CA GLY A 275 12.94 0.34 8.79
C GLY A 275 14.19 0.35 7.90
N ALA A 276 14.24 -0.46 6.84
CA ALA A 276 15.36 -0.48 5.91
C ALA A 276 14.99 0.19 4.58
N TYR A 277 15.85 1.10 4.10
CA TYR A 277 15.75 1.82 2.82
C TYR A 277 14.60 2.83 2.69
N GLN A 278 13.40 2.51 3.21
CA GLN A 278 12.17 3.26 2.92
C GLN A 278 12.27 4.76 3.20
N GLU A 279 12.70 5.13 4.41
CA GLU A 279 12.79 6.53 4.84
C GLU A 279 13.76 7.36 3.98
N THR A 280 14.83 6.76 3.46
CA THR A 280 15.85 7.51 2.69
C THR A 280 15.54 7.55 1.19
N LEU A 281 14.74 6.60 0.69
CA LEU A 281 14.39 6.50 -0.73
C LEU A 281 13.07 7.21 -1.08
N GLY A 282 12.35 7.71 -0.07
CA GLY A 282 11.09 8.43 -0.25
C GLY A 282 11.23 9.63 -1.18
N ASP A 283 10.19 9.87 -1.99
CA ASP A 283 10.08 11.05 -2.83
C ASP A 283 8.84 11.91 -2.51
N LEU A 284 8.91 13.17 -2.94
CA LEU A 284 7.88 14.18 -2.74
C LEU A 284 6.77 14.12 -3.82
N HIS A 285 6.31 12.92 -4.21
CA HIS A 285 5.22 12.80 -5.19
C HIS A 285 4.00 13.59 -4.71
N ASN A 286 3.41 14.40 -5.60
CA ASN A 286 2.34 15.34 -5.25
C ASN A 286 2.65 16.35 -4.14
N LEU A 287 3.95 16.60 -3.86
CA LEU A 287 4.40 17.46 -2.77
C LEU A 287 3.94 16.98 -1.38
N LEU A 288 3.73 15.66 -1.23
CA LEU A 288 3.56 15.03 0.07
C LEU A 288 4.94 14.81 0.67
N GLY A 289 5.20 15.45 1.81
CA GLY A 289 6.52 15.47 2.42
C GLY A 289 6.75 14.35 3.43
N ASP A 290 7.84 14.50 4.16
CA ASP A 290 8.26 13.57 5.22
C ASP A 290 7.15 13.40 6.26
N THR A 291 7.04 12.19 6.81
CA THR A 291 6.03 11.87 7.81
C THR A 291 6.48 12.18 9.23
N ASN A 292 5.54 12.39 10.15
CA ASN A 292 5.86 12.49 11.58
C ASN A 292 6.56 11.19 12.07
N VAL A 293 7.68 11.34 12.77
CA VAL A 293 8.43 10.21 13.36
C VAL A 293 8.49 10.35 14.88
N MET A 294 8.29 9.22 15.56
CA MET A 294 8.33 9.13 17.01
C MET A 294 9.14 7.89 17.43
N SER A 295 10.14 8.06 18.30
CA SER A 295 10.86 6.93 18.88
C SER A 295 10.20 6.49 20.19
N VAL A 296 9.87 5.20 20.29
CA VAL A 296 9.29 4.60 21.49
C VAL A 296 10.32 3.68 22.15
N THR A 297 10.60 3.90 23.43
CA THR A 297 11.48 3.01 24.21
C THR A 297 10.73 2.43 25.41
N TYR A 298 11.11 1.23 25.83
CA TYR A 298 10.58 0.58 27.02
C TYR A 298 11.68 0.42 28.06
N ASP A 299 11.36 0.69 29.32
CA ASP A 299 12.25 0.40 30.45
C ASP A 299 12.14 -1.07 30.92
N GLU A 300 12.96 -1.44 31.90
CA GLU A 300 12.95 -2.79 32.49
C GLU A 300 11.62 -3.15 33.18
N ASP A 301 10.84 -2.14 33.59
CA ASP A 301 9.53 -2.30 34.23
C ASP A 301 8.38 -2.39 33.20
N GLY A 302 8.68 -2.25 31.90
CA GLY A 302 7.72 -2.30 30.81
C GLY A 302 6.95 -1.00 30.59
N GLN A 303 7.37 0.12 31.19
CA GLN A 303 6.81 1.44 30.90
C GLN A 303 7.43 1.97 29.62
N PHE A 304 6.59 2.51 28.74
CA PHE A 304 7.06 3.15 27.52
C PHE A 304 7.30 4.64 27.74
N SER A 305 8.25 5.20 26.99
CA SER A 305 8.51 6.62 26.91
C SER A 305 8.74 7.05 25.46
N PHE A 306 8.31 8.26 25.17
CA PHE A 306 8.47 8.90 23.86
C PHE A 306 9.72 9.76 23.85
N HIS A 307 10.53 9.60 22.81
CA HIS A 307 11.74 10.36 22.57
C HIS A 307 11.84 10.70 21.08
N ASN A 308 12.63 11.74 20.75
CA ASN A 308 12.93 12.14 19.36
C ASN A 308 11.66 12.29 18.49
N GLU A 309 10.82 13.27 18.84
CA GLU A 309 9.68 13.66 18.02
C GLU A 309 10.19 14.51 16.86
N LEU A 310 10.00 14.02 15.64
CA LEU A 310 10.28 14.76 14.42
C LEU A 310 8.95 15.04 13.74
N GLU A 311 8.63 16.32 13.60
CA GLU A 311 7.48 16.77 12.84
C GLU A 311 7.75 16.53 11.35
N GLY A 312 6.75 16.03 10.65
CA GLY A 312 6.78 15.89 9.20
C GLY A 312 6.64 17.24 8.50
N ASP A 313 6.86 17.24 7.20
CA ASP A 313 6.92 18.50 6.44
C ASP A 313 5.56 19.21 6.40
N THR A 314 5.61 20.52 6.50
CA THR A 314 4.50 21.42 6.21
C THR A 314 4.42 21.75 4.72
N VAL A 315 3.25 22.21 4.26
CA VAL A 315 3.07 22.69 2.87
C VAL A 315 4.09 23.79 2.53
N ALA A 316 4.43 24.67 3.47
CA ALA A 316 5.43 25.71 3.27
C ALA A 316 6.84 25.16 3.06
N GLU A 317 7.24 24.14 3.82
CA GLU A 317 8.55 23.51 3.67
C GLU A 317 8.68 22.83 2.31
N VAL A 318 7.70 22.02 1.92
CA VAL A 318 7.73 21.35 0.61
C VAL A 318 7.74 22.36 -0.55
N LEU A 319 6.95 23.44 -0.47
CA LEU A 319 6.99 24.50 -1.47
C LEU A 319 8.37 25.19 -1.54
N SER A 320 9.08 25.29 -0.41
CA SER A 320 10.44 25.84 -0.40
C SER A 320 11.44 24.92 -1.11
N TYR A 321 11.27 23.60 -1.04
CA TYR A 321 12.10 22.62 -1.75
C TYR A 321 12.01 22.78 -3.28
N VAL A 322 10.85 23.21 -3.78
CA VAL A 322 10.62 23.54 -5.19
C VAL A 322 10.80 25.04 -5.51
N GLU A 323 11.63 25.72 -4.71
CA GLU A 323 12.13 27.08 -4.92
C GLU A 323 11.07 28.20 -4.86
N TYR A 324 9.93 27.96 -4.19
CA TYR A 324 8.97 29.03 -3.92
C TYR A 324 9.33 29.80 -2.64
N ASP A 325 9.25 31.14 -2.72
CA ASP A 325 9.29 32.00 -1.54
C ASP A 325 7.89 32.08 -0.91
N THR A 326 7.68 31.26 0.11
CA THR A 326 6.39 31.16 0.83
C THR A 326 5.96 32.47 1.46
N LYS A 327 6.89 33.32 1.92
CA LYS A 327 6.58 34.64 2.48
C LYS A 327 6.07 35.59 1.40
N GLN A 328 6.65 35.53 0.19
CA GLN A 328 6.12 36.27 -0.95
C GLN A 328 4.74 35.77 -1.36
N MET A 329 4.49 34.46 -1.35
CA MET A 329 3.18 33.89 -1.65
C MET A 329 2.09 34.40 -0.68
N GLU A 330 2.37 34.39 0.63
CA GLU A 330 1.46 34.96 1.63
C GLU A 330 1.20 36.46 1.41
N ALA A 331 2.25 37.22 1.08
CA ALA A 331 2.11 38.65 0.78
C ALA A 331 1.24 38.90 -0.47
N MET A 332 1.39 38.09 -1.51
CA MET A 332 0.58 38.17 -2.73
C MET A 332 -0.90 37.90 -2.45
N ILE A 333 -1.22 36.87 -1.66
CA ILE A 333 -2.61 36.57 -1.27
C ILE A 333 -3.21 37.71 -0.46
N ARG A 334 -2.45 38.30 0.47
CA ARG A 334 -2.88 39.47 1.25
C ARG A 334 -3.22 40.67 0.36
N ILE A 335 -2.36 41.00 -0.61
CA ILE A 335 -2.59 42.10 -1.55
C ILE A 335 -3.82 41.82 -2.44
N LYS A 336 -3.97 40.58 -2.94
CA LYS A 336 -5.10 40.18 -3.77
C LYS A 336 -6.43 40.25 -3.02
N ALA A 337 -6.44 39.83 -1.76
CA ALA A 337 -7.62 39.91 -0.90
C ALA A 337 -7.98 41.36 -0.55
N GLU A 338 -6.99 42.24 -0.31
CA GLU A 338 -7.22 43.67 -0.10
C GLU A 338 -7.89 44.33 -1.32
N LYS A 339 -7.35 44.07 -2.52
CA LYS A 339 -7.93 44.58 -3.76
C LYS A 339 -9.37 44.09 -3.97
N ALA A 340 -9.65 42.83 -3.62
CA ALA A 340 -11.00 42.27 -3.71
C ALA A 340 -12.00 42.96 -2.74
N VAL A 341 -11.54 43.42 -1.57
CA VAL A 341 -12.37 44.24 -0.67
C VAL A 341 -12.65 45.62 -1.28
N GLN A 342 -11.63 46.28 -1.85
CA GLN A 342 -11.79 47.59 -2.49
C GLN A 342 -12.75 47.55 -3.69
N GLU A 343 -12.76 46.45 -4.43
CA GLU A 343 -13.66 46.19 -5.56
C GLU A 343 -15.06 45.69 -5.13
N GLY A 344 -15.30 45.50 -3.83
CA GLY A 344 -16.59 45.04 -3.31
C GLY A 344 -16.92 43.56 -3.60
N ARG A 345 -15.92 42.75 -4.00
CA ARG A 345 -16.11 41.30 -4.28
C ARG A 345 -16.20 40.46 -3.01
N ILE A 346 -15.54 40.90 -1.93
CA ILE A 346 -15.58 40.26 -0.61
C ILE A 346 -15.65 41.32 0.50
N THR A 347 -16.12 40.92 1.68
CA THR A 347 -16.14 41.78 2.89
C THR A 347 -14.80 41.73 3.63
N ALA A 348 -14.56 42.71 4.51
CA ALA A 348 -13.37 42.72 5.38
C ALA A 348 -13.30 41.49 6.30
N GLN A 349 -14.44 40.97 6.76
CA GLN A 349 -14.51 39.76 7.57
C GLN A 349 -14.12 38.52 6.74
N GLN A 350 -14.63 38.40 5.51
CA GLN A 350 -14.26 37.33 4.59
C GLN A 350 -12.76 37.37 4.27
N ARG A 351 -12.18 38.56 4.04
CA ARG A 351 -10.74 38.74 3.85
C ARG A 351 -9.95 38.17 5.03
N ARG A 352 -10.35 38.46 6.28
CA ARG A 352 -9.65 37.94 7.47
C ARG A 352 -9.70 36.41 7.51
N LYS A 353 -10.86 35.82 7.22
CA LYS A 353 -11.02 34.35 7.17
C LYS A 353 -10.13 33.74 6.09
N ILE A 354 -10.14 34.29 4.86
CA ILE A 354 -9.33 33.80 3.74
C ILE A 354 -7.84 33.83 4.06
N ILE A 355 -7.33 34.95 4.60
CA ILE A 355 -5.91 35.07 4.95
C ILE A 355 -5.54 34.07 6.05
N ALA A 356 -6.39 33.93 7.08
CA ALA A 356 -6.16 32.98 8.16
C ALA A 356 -6.14 31.53 7.65
N SER A 357 -7.12 31.13 6.83
CA SER A 357 -7.16 29.79 6.23
C SER A 357 -5.96 29.52 5.32
N TYR A 358 -5.52 30.52 4.52
CA TYR A 358 -4.34 30.36 3.67
C TYR A 358 -3.06 30.16 4.49
N THR A 359 -2.82 31.01 5.50
CA THR A 359 -1.65 30.86 6.39
C THR A 359 -1.72 29.58 7.21
N SER A 360 -2.91 29.13 7.61
CA SER A 360 -3.09 27.84 8.28
C SER A 360 -2.72 26.69 7.35
N GLY A 361 -3.22 26.68 6.11
CA GLY A 361 -2.89 25.64 5.12
C GLY A 361 -1.39 25.61 4.76
N MET A 362 -0.73 26.77 4.71
CA MET A 362 0.74 26.81 4.50
C MET A 362 1.53 26.20 5.66
N ARG A 363 1.02 26.28 6.89
CA ARG A 363 1.65 25.70 8.09
C ARG A 363 1.15 24.29 8.42
N GLY A 364 0.09 23.86 7.76
CA GLY A 364 -0.50 22.55 7.95
C GLY A 364 0.43 21.47 7.42
N TYR A 365 0.27 20.29 7.99
CA TYR A 365 0.95 19.09 7.53
C TYR A 365 0.54 18.78 6.08
N THR A 366 1.41 18.12 5.31
CA THR A 366 1.12 17.87 3.88
C THR A 366 0.01 16.83 3.66
N TYR A 367 -0.29 16.02 4.68
CA TYR A 367 -1.32 14.97 4.64
C TYR A 367 -2.67 15.48 5.14
N TYR A 368 -3.73 14.70 4.94
CA TYR A 368 -5.06 15.12 5.36
C TYR A 368 -5.18 15.12 6.88
N GLU A 369 -5.74 16.21 7.41
CA GLU A 369 -6.22 16.30 8.79
C GLU A 369 -7.72 15.99 8.76
N THR A 370 -8.19 15.08 9.63
CA THR A 370 -9.63 14.87 9.80
C THR A 370 -10.21 16.03 10.60
N ASP A 371 -11.33 16.61 10.15
CA ASP A 371 -12.05 17.74 10.77
C ASP A 371 -12.63 17.41 12.19
N GLN A 372 -12.05 16.48 12.94
CA GLN A 372 -12.55 16.07 14.25
C GLN A 372 -12.18 17.01 15.40
N GLU A 373 -11.47 18.11 15.13
CA GLU A 373 -11.21 19.17 16.11
C GLU A 373 -12.00 20.44 15.78
N ASP A 374 -13.27 20.47 16.18
CA ASP A 374 -14.04 21.70 16.45
C ASP A 374 -14.89 21.56 17.72
#